data_AF-A0A2I0TRV6-F1
#
_entry.id   AF-A0A2I0TRV6-F1
#
_cell.length_a   1.000
_cell.length_b   1.000
_cell.length_c   1.000
_cell.angle_alpha   90.00
_cell.angle_beta   90.00
_cell.angle_gamma   90.00
#
_symmetry.space_group_name_H-M   'P 1'
#
loop_
_entity.id
_entity.type
_entity.pdbx_description
1 polymer ?
#
loop_
_entity_poly.entity_id
_entity_poly.type
_entity_poly.pdbx_seq_one_letter_code
_entity_poly.pdbx_strand_id
1 'polypeptide(L)' 'MLRFAVTLFAVITSSTCQKYGCLEGDTHKVKPSPEPNMHECTLYSKSSCCYADFTEQLAHSPVIKVNNSYWNRCGQLSKS' A
#
# COMPACT_ATOMS: atom_id res chain seq x y z
N MET A 1 25.58 -30.66 -27.70
CA MET A 1 24.94 -30.88 -26.38
C MET A 1 25.28 -29.80 -25.35
N LEU A 2 26.53 -29.33 -25.23
CA LEU A 2 26.93 -28.34 -24.20
C LEU A 2 26.48 -26.88 -24.47
N ARG A 3 26.22 -26.51 -25.72
CA ARG A 3 25.83 -25.12 -26.09
C ARG A 3 24.39 -24.75 -25.72
N PHE A 4 23.49 -25.73 -25.67
CA PHE A 4 22.08 -25.53 -25.31
C PHE A 4 21.86 -25.42 -23.79
N ALA A 5 22.79 -25.95 -22.98
CA ALA A 5 22.75 -25.83 -21.52
C ALA A 5 23.08 -24.41 -21.04
N VAL A 6 24.00 -23.72 -21.74
CA VAL A 6 24.42 -22.35 -21.38
C VAL A 6 23.32 -21.33 -21.65
N THR A 7 22.53 -21.52 -22.70
CA THR A 7 21.41 -20.61 -23.04
C THR A 7 20.24 -20.71 -22.07
N LEU A 8 20.04 -21.85 -21.39
CA LEU A 8 18.92 -22.02 -20.44
C LEU A 8 19.18 -21.31 -19.10
N PHE A 9 20.44 -21.12 -18.71
CA PHE A 9 20.81 -20.47 -17.45
C PHE A 9 20.74 -18.93 -17.50
N ALA A 10 20.78 -18.33 -18.69
CA ALA A 10 20.76 -16.87 -18.85
C ALA A 10 19.37 -16.25 -18.63
N VAL A 11 18.29 -17.04 -18.63
CA VAL A 11 16.90 -16.52 -18.60
C VAL A 11 16.34 -16.40 -17.18
N ILE A 12 17.04 -16.87 -16.14
CA ILE A 12 16.50 -16.97 -14.76
C ILE A 12 16.87 -15.75 -13.88
N THR A 13 17.55 -14.73 -14.40
CA THR A 13 17.97 -13.56 -13.58
C THR A 13 17.01 -12.37 -13.67
N SER A 14 15.85 -12.52 -14.30
CA SER A 14 14.83 -11.48 -14.33
C SER A 14 13.99 -11.47 -13.04
N SER A 15 14.12 -10.36 -12.30
CA SER A 15 13.17 -9.82 -11.30
C SER A 15 13.29 -10.24 -9.82
N THR A 16 14.43 -10.03 -9.17
CA THR A 16 14.46 -9.84 -7.70
C THR A 16 14.13 -8.39 -7.32
N CYS A 17 12.99 -7.86 -7.77
CA CYS A 17 12.45 -6.62 -7.20
C CYS A 17 11.39 -6.96 -6.14
N GLN A 18 11.78 -7.68 -5.10
CA GLN A 18 10.97 -7.71 -3.87
C GLN A 18 11.58 -6.71 -2.89
N LYS A 19 11.25 -5.43 -3.08
CA LYS A 19 11.35 -4.48 -1.97
C LYS A 19 10.29 -4.86 -0.94
N TYR A 20 10.64 -5.73 0.01
CA TYR A 20 9.83 -6.07 1.19
C TYR A 20 9.75 -4.89 2.20
N GLY A 21 9.61 -3.67 1.69
CA GLY A 21 9.62 -2.43 2.47
C GLY A 21 8.41 -1.59 2.09
N CYS A 22 8.05 -0.70 2.98
CA CYS A 22 7.04 0.31 2.68
C CYS A 22 7.66 1.47 1.89
N LEU A 23 6.81 2.29 1.28
CA LEU A 23 7.26 3.53 0.66
C LEU A 23 7.82 4.48 1.72
N GLU A 24 8.80 5.29 1.36
CA GLU A 24 9.27 6.38 2.21
C GLU A 24 8.31 7.56 2.07
N GLY A 25 7.55 7.84 3.13
CA GLY A 25 6.64 8.97 3.19
C GLY A 25 6.08 9.18 4.60
N ASP A 26 5.47 10.34 4.82
CA ASP A 26 5.11 10.82 6.17
C ASP A 26 4.23 9.87 6.99
N THR A 27 3.37 9.09 6.31
CA THR A 27 2.39 8.20 6.93
C THR A 27 2.72 6.72 6.80
N HIS A 28 3.87 6.39 6.18
CA HIS A 28 4.26 5.02 5.95
C HIS A 28 5.15 4.50 7.09
N LYS A 29 4.93 3.24 7.44
CA LYS A 29 5.81 2.47 8.32
C LYS A 29 7.15 2.21 7.63
N VAL A 30 8.13 1.71 8.37
CA VAL A 30 9.41 1.27 7.77
C VAL A 30 9.24 -0.07 7.01
N LYS A 31 8.42 -0.97 7.56
CA LYS A 31 8.15 -2.30 7.01
C LYS A 31 6.69 -2.68 7.24
N PRO A 32 6.11 -3.53 6.37
CA PRO A 32 4.74 -3.97 6.55
C PRO A 32 4.62 -4.87 7.79
N SER A 33 3.53 -4.71 8.53
CA SER A 33 3.17 -5.62 9.63
C SER A 33 1.65 -5.64 9.82
N PRO A 34 1.10 -6.61 10.58
CA PRO A 34 -0.32 -6.63 10.90
C PRO A 34 -0.79 -5.35 11.59
N GLU A 35 -2.01 -4.93 11.26
CA GLU A 35 -2.75 -3.79 11.83
C GLU A 35 -4.20 -4.24 12.09
N PRO A 36 -4.49 -4.81 13.27
CA PRO A 36 -5.79 -5.44 13.55
C PRO A 36 -6.94 -4.43 13.74
N ASN A 37 -6.63 -3.17 14.04
CA ASN A 37 -7.61 -2.14 14.41
C ASN A 37 -7.88 -1.15 13.28
N MET A 38 -7.70 -1.55 12.02
CA MET A 38 -7.99 -0.68 10.88
C MET A 38 -9.49 -0.40 10.76
N HIS A 39 -9.86 0.88 10.63
CA HIS A 39 -11.24 1.33 10.47
C HIS A 39 -11.69 1.35 8.99
N GLU A 40 -10.73 1.49 8.07
CA GLU A 40 -10.87 1.33 6.63
C GLU A 40 -9.55 0.77 6.08
N CYS A 41 -9.45 0.46 4.79
CA CYS A 41 -8.29 -0.18 4.18
C CYS A 41 -8.04 -1.60 4.75
N THR A 42 -9.11 -2.26 5.24
CA THR A 42 -9.07 -3.55 5.95
C THR A 42 -8.56 -4.71 5.09
N LEU A 43 -8.57 -4.54 3.76
CA LEU A 43 -7.88 -5.43 2.83
C LEU A 43 -6.41 -5.66 3.21
N TYR A 44 -5.77 -4.68 3.85
CA TYR A 44 -4.35 -4.71 4.22
C TYR A 44 -4.09 -5.09 5.68
N SER A 45 -5.11 -5.39 6.50
CA SER A 45 -4.96 -5.60 7.96
C SER A 45 -3.97 -6.70 8.35
N LYS A 46 -3.77 -7.71 7.51
CA LYS A 46 -2.80 -8.79 7.79
C LYS A 46 -1.34 -8.37 7.55
N SER A 47 -1.11 -7.35 6.74
CA SER A 47 0.22 -6.87 6.35
C SER A 47 0.12 -5.47 5.75
N SER A 48 0.10 -4.44 6.61
CA SER A 48 -0.11 -3.03 6.22
C SER A 48 1.17 -2.19 6.36
N CYS A 49 1.29 -1.22 5.47
CA CYS A 49 2.30 -0.16 5.52
C CYS A 49 1.80 1.16 6.14
N CYS A 50 0.52 1.31 6.44
CA CYS A 50 0.00 2.43 7.23
C CYS A 50 -0.38 1.94 8.64
N TYR A 51 -0.42 2.87 9.60
CA TYR A 51 -0.94 2.63 10.94
C TYR A 51 -2.48 2.73 10.96
N ALA A 52 -3.13 2.10 11.94
CA ALA A 52 -4.58 2.13 12.07
C ALA A 52 -5.16 3.55 12.26
N ASP A 53 -4.45 4.47 12.92
CA ASP A 53 -4.86 5.85 13.15
C ASP A 53 -5.06 6.65 11.85
N PHE A 54 -4.27 6.36 10.82
CA PHE A 54 -4.45 6.93 9.49
C PHE A 54 -5.83 6.57 8.92
N THR A 55 -6.28 5.33 9.15
CA THR A 55 -7.53 4.80 8.60
C THR A 55 -8.77 5.38 9.27
N GLU A 56 -8.65 5.92 10.49
CA GLU A 56 -9.76 6.59 11.20
C GLU A 56 -10.32 7.78 10.40
N GLN A 57 -9.45 8.47 9.66
CA GLN A 57 -9.82 9.62 8.82
C GLN A 57 -10.74 9.23 7.65
N LEU A 58 -10.82 7.94 7.33
CA LEU A 58 -11.59 7.38 6.23
C LEU A 58 -12.84 6.64 6.70
N ALA A 59 -13.01 6.44 8.02
CA ALA A 59 -14.05 5.60 8.59
C ALA A 59 -15.48 6.12 8.38
N HIS A 60 -15.63 7.42 8.15
CA HIS A 60 -16.92 8.10 8.07
C HIS A 60 -17.13 8.76 6.70
N SER A 61 -18.31 8.54 6.13
CA SER A 61 -18.77 9.19 4.90
C SER A 61 -19.76 10.31 5.27
N PRO A 62 -19.64 11.52 4.67
CA PRO A 62 -18.67 11.91 3.65
C PRO A 62 -17.27 12.18 4.23
N VAL A 63 -16.23 11.81 3.49
CA VAL A 63 -14.85 12.17 3.82
C VAL A 63 -14.63 13.63 3.40
N ILE A 64 -14.46 14.51 4.38
CA ILE A 64 -14.26 15.95 4.14
C ILE A 64 -12.79 16.30 3.97
N LYS A 65 -11.93 15.72 4.81
CA LYS A 65 -10.49 16.00 4.85
C LYS A 65 -9.72 14.73 5.18
N VAL A 66 -8.62 14.51 4.47
CA VAL A 66 -7.61 13.48 4.80
C VAL A 66 -6.28 14.19 4.93
N ASN A 67 -5.63 14.05 6.09
CA ASN A 67 -4.47 14.81 6.51
C ASN A 67 -4.70 16.33 6.31
N ASN A 68 -4.02 16.95 5.36
CA ASN A 68 -4.16 18.37 5.03
C ASN A 68 -4.93 18.65 3.73
N SER A 69 -5.50 17.61 3.11
CA SER A 69 -6.19 17.69 1.83
C SER A 69 -7.70 17.62 1.99
N TYR A 70 -8.41 18.61 1.46
CA TYR A 70 -9.88 18.66 1.48
C TYR A 70 -10.46 18.02 0.23
N TRP A 71 -11.41 17.11 0.40
CA TRP A 71 -12.05 16.38 -0.70
C TRP A 71 -13.35 17.04 -1.17
N ASN A 72 -13.87 18.01 -0.40
CA ASN A 72 -15.13 18.71 -0.68
C ASN A 72 -14.96 20.10 -1.32
N ARG A 73 -13.81 20.38 -1.95
CA ARG A 73 -13.50 21.73 -2.51
C ARG A 73 -14.47 22.17 -3.62
N CYS A 74 -15.06 21.23 -4.35
CA CYS A 74 -16.06 21.49 -5.40
C CYS A 74 -17.47 20.99 -5.02
N GLY A 75 -17.74 20.82 -3.73
CA GLY A 75 -18.96 20.18 -3.23
C GLY A 75 -18.71 18.76 -2.69
N GLN A 76 -19.74 18.18 -2.07
CA GLN A 76 -19.63 16.86 -1.45
C GLN A 76 -19.63 15.76 -2.53
N LEU A 77 -18.61 14.90 -2.50
CA LEU A 77 -18.54 13.73 -3.39
C LEU A 77 -19.65 12.73 -3.06
N SER A 78 -20.20 12.08 -4.10
CA SER A 78 -21.16 10.99 -3.95
C SER A 78 -20.49 9.76 -3.34
N LYS A 79 -21.29 8.90 -2.71
CA LYS A 79 -20.81 7.59 -2.24
C LYS A 79 -20.48 6.69 -3.44
N SER A 80 -19.40 5.93 -3.34
CA SER A 80 -19.00 4.86 -4.26
C SER A 80 -19.75 3.57 -4.01
#